data_AF-A0A2K3QQT2-F1
#
_entry.id   AF-A0A2K3QQT2-F1
#
_cell.length_a   1.000
_cell.length_b   1.000
_cell.length_c   1.000
_cell.angle_alpha   90.00
_cell.angle_beta   90.00
_cell.angle_gamma   90.00
#
_symmetry.space_group_name_H-M   'P 1'
#
loop_
_entity.id
_entity.type
_entity.pdbx_description
1 polymer ?
#
loop_
_entity_poly.entity_id
_entity_poly.type
_entity_poly.pdbx_seq_one_letter_code
_entity_poly.pdbx_strand_id
1 'polypeptide(L)'
;LTKITTPIICSTFSVESAATRKVEHLNPLLVVCRLSHTSVKMTKRTKKVGVTGKYGTRYGASLRKQVKKMEITQHAKYVCTFCGKTTVRRHSTGIWNCKSCKRTIAGGAYVVATPAAAAMRSTLRRLREIAEV
;
A
#
# COMPACT_ATOMS: atom_id res chain seq x y z
N LEU A 1 51.04 15.62 -29.81
CA LEU A 1 51.47 16.85 -29.10
C LEU A 1 50.29 17.26 -28.22
N THR A 2 50.24 17.18 -26.89
CA THR A 2 51.17 16.97 -25.77
C THR A 2 50.26 16.53 -24.59
N LYS A 3 50.49 15.35 -23.99
CA LYS A 3 51.01 15.13 -22.62
C LYS A 3 50.09 15.65 -21.46
N ILE A 4 49.50 14.75 -20.65
CA ILE A 4 49.94 14.32 -19.29
C ILE A 4 49.69 15.44 -18.24
N THR A 5 48.78 15.32 -17.26
CA THR A 5 49.05 14.77 -15.89
C THR A 5 47.77 14.53 -15.04
N THR A 6 47.67 13.35 -14.42
CA THR A 6 47.13 13.11 -13.05
C THR A 6 48.29 13.28 -12.02
N PRO A 7 48.24 12.98 -10.68
CA PRO A 7 47.19 12.61 -9.69
C PRO A 7 47.35 13.36 -8.31
N ILE A 8 46.69 12.91 -7.20
CA ILE A 8 47.02 12.96 -5.73
C ILE A 8 45.68 13.05 -4.92
N ILE A 9 45.10 11.99 -4.32
CA ILE A 9 45.40 11.17 -3.10
C ILE A 9 45.21 11.91 -1.75
N CYS A 10 44.30 11.42 -0.88
CA CYS A 10 44.46 11.13 0.57
C CYS A 10 43.07 10.75 1.19
N SER A 11 42.65 9.49 1.28
CA SER A 11 42.86 8.48 2.35
C SER A 11 42.38 8.86 3.76
N THR A 12 41.39 8.10 4.28
CA THR A 12 41.33 7.47 5.63
C THR A 12 40.29 6.34 5.55
N PHE A 13 40.68 5.06 5.38
CA PHE A 13 41.12 4.08 6.38
C PHE A 13 40.04 3.74 7.43
N SER A 14 39.40 2.56 7.32
CA SER A 14 39.52 1.51 8.34
C SER A 14 38.89 0.20 7.86
N VAL A 15 39.74 -0.81 7.74
CA VAL A 15 39.47 -2.22 7.49
C VAL A 15 39.87 -2.97 8.75
N GLU A 16 38.95 -3.75 9.34
CA GLU A 16 39.23 -4.78 10.35
C GLU A 16 38.65 -6.09 9.78
N SER A 17 39.45 -7.09 9.36
CA SER A 17 40.17 -8.10 10.18
C SER A 17 39.27 -8.70 11.28
N ALA A 18 39.08 -10.01 11.45
CA ALA A 18 39.88 -11.15 11.05
C ALA A 18 38.98 -12.41 10.96
N ALA A 19 39.18 -13.19 9.90
CA ALA A 19 38.73 -14.58 9.83
C ALA A 19 39.92 -15.48 10.20
N THR A 20 39.91 -16.06 11.40
CA THR A 20 40.81 -17.16 11.76
C THR A 20 40.00 -18.40 12.06
N ARG A 21 40.27 -19.44 11.27
CA ARG A 21 39.82 -20.82 11.42
C ARG A 21 40.14 -21.33 12.83
N LYS A 22 39.15 -21.91 13.51
CA LYS A 22 39.39 -22.95 14.51
C LYS A 22 38.80 -24.26 14.01
N VAL A 23 39.73 -25.21 13.86
CA VAL A 23 39.51 -26.60 13.50
C VAL A 23 38.81 -27.32 14.65
N GLU A 24 38.03 -28.31 14.25
CA GLU A 24 37.16 -29.22 14.98
C GLU A 24 37.72 -29.77 16.30
N HIS A 25 36.85 -29.92 17.30
CA HIS A 25 36.86 -31.10 18.18
C HIS A 25 35.43 -31.54 18.44
N LEU A 26 35.22 -32.84 18.22
CA LEU A 26 33.96 -33.56 18.23
C LEU A 26 33.17 -33.39 19.53
N ASN A 27 31.85 -33.25 19.39
CA ASN A 27 30.93 -33.94 20.30
C ASN A 27 29.68 -34.41 19.51
N PRO A 28 29.48 -35.73 19.32
CA PRO A 28 28.46 -36.26 18.43
C PRO A 28 27.20 -36.66 19.21
N LEU A 29 26.56 -35.76 19.94
CA LEU A 29 25.22 -36.01 20.48
C LEU A 29 24.41 -34.71 20.52
N LEU A 30 23.21 -34.78 19.96
CA LEU A 30 22.21 -33.72 19.77
C LEU A 30 22.38 -32.81 18.54
N VAL A 31 22.27 -33.42 17.36
CA VAL A 31 21.70 -32.73 16.18
C VAL A 31 20.21 -32.51 16.43
N VAL A 32 19.88 -31.50 17.25
CA VAL A 32 18.56 -30.88 17.15
C VAL A 32 18.66 -29.93 15.97
N CYS A 33 18.28 -30.42 14.79
CA CYS A 33 17.96 -29.58 13.64
C CYS A 33 16.76 -28.73 14.05
N ARG A 34 17.01 -27.66 14.81
CA ARG A 34 16.04 -26.61 15.05
C ARG A 34 15.93 -25.91 13.71
N LEU A 35 15.03 -26.41 12.86
CA LEU A 35 14.47 -25.70 11.72
C LEU A 35 13.90 -24.39 12.28
N SER A 36 14.77 -23.41 12.40
CA SER A 36 14.42 -22.03 12.62
C SER A 36 13.57 -21.66 11.43
N HIS A 37 12.26 -21.55 11.66
CA HIS A 37 11.35 -20.90 10.74
C HIS A 37 11.93 -19.51 10.48
N THR A 38 12.63 -19.37 9.36
CA THR A 38 13.01 -18.08 8.81
C THR A 38 11.70 -17.43 8.41
N SER A 39 11.19 -16.57 9.29
CA SER A 39 10.07 -15.69 8.97
C SER A 39 10.56 -14.78 7.85
N VAL A 40 10.29 -15.17 6.60
CA VAL A 40 10.59 -14.37 5.41
C VAL A 40 9.75 -13.11 5.53
N LYS A 41 10.36 -12.02 6.01
CA LYS A 41 9.78 -10.68 5.99
C LYS A 41 9.48 -10.32 4.54
N MET A 42 8.21 -10.39 4.15
CA MET A 42 7.74 -9.96 2.83
C MET A 42 8.17 -8.52 2.57
N THR A 43 9.14 -8.34 1.68
CA THR A 43 9.63 -7.02 1.29
C THR A 43 8.63 -6.34 0.37
N LYS A 44 8.53 -5.01 0.46
CA LYS A 44 7.62 -4.24 -0.38
C LYS A 44 8.05 -4.37 -1.84
N ARG A 45 7.28 -5.14 -2.63
CA ARG A 45 7.58 -5.46 -4.04
C ARG A 45 7.75 -4.23 -4.94
N THR A 46 7.08 -3.12 -4.66
CA THR A 46 7.11 -1.93 -5.52
C THR A 46 7.30 -0.63 -4.74
N LYS A 47 8.21 0.24 -5.22
CA LYS A 47 8.47 1.55 -4.60
C LYS A 47 7.37 2.57 -4.91
N LYS A 48 7.02 2.74 -6.20
CA LYS A 48 6.14 3.81 -6.69
C LYS A 48 4.78 3.31 -7.23
N VAL A 49 4.77 2.20 -7.97
CA VAL A 49 3.61 1.77 -8.79
C VAL A 49 2.44 1.19 -7.96
N GLY A 50 2.67 0.33 -6.98
CA GLY A 50 1.57 -0.26 -6.19
C GLY A 50 0.65 -1.15 -7.05
N VAL A 51 -0.67 -1.00 -6.91
CA VAL A 51 -1.70 -1.82 -7.58
C VAL A 51 -1.58 -1.77 -9.12
N THR A 52 -1.13 -0.64 -9.67
CA THR A 52 -0.96 -0.48 -11.12
C THR A 52 0.27 -1.17 -11.69
N GLY A 53 0.99 -1.96 -10.88
CA GLY A 53 2.07 -2.85 -11.35
C GLY A 53 1.60 -3.88 -12.38
N LYS A 54 0.31 -4.25 -12.38
CA LYS A 54 -0.29 -5.16 -13.38
C LYS A 54 -0.18 -4.67 -14.82
N TYR A 55 -0.09 -3.36 -15.02
CA TYR A 55 -0.05 -2.77 -16.35
C TYR A 55 1.35 -2.79 -17.00
N GLY A 56 2.40 -3.13 -16.24
CA GLY A 56 3.77 -3.13 -16.75
C GLY A 56 4.18 -1.75 -17.27
N THR A 57 4.81 -1.70 -18.44
CA THR A 57 5.36 -0.48 -19.06
C THR A 57 4.40 0.28 -20.00
N ARG A 58 3.22 -0.27 -20.33
CA ARG A 58 2.47 0.06 -21.54
C ARG A 58 1.82 1.46 -21.63
N TYR A 59 1.20 1.97 -20.57
CA TYR A 59 0.29 3.14 -20.67
C TYR A 59 0.90 4.48 -20.21
N GLY A 60 2.22 4.54 -19.98
CA GLY A 60 2.88 5.75 -19.48
C GLY A 60 2.62 6.05 -17.99
N ALA A 61 3.33 7.04 -17.43
CA ALA A 61 3.31 7.32 -15.98
C ALA A 61 2.07 8.10 -15.52
N SER A 62 1.55 9.03 -16.34
CA SER A 62 0.43 9.91 -15.96
C SER A 62 -0.86 9.11 -15.75
N LEU A 63 -1.24 8.30 -16.73
CA LEU A 63 -2.44 7.45 -16.67
C LEU A 63 -2.37 6.46 -15.50
N ARG A 64 -1.20 5.83 -15.28
CA ARG A 64 -1.01 4.91 -14.15
C ARG A 64 -1.16 5.59 -12.79
N LYS A 65 -0.80 6.87 -12.65
CA LYS A 65 -1.00 7.63 -11.40
C LYS A 65 -2.48 7.93 -11.15
N GLN A 66 -3.24 8.27 -12.19
CA GLN A 66 -4.68 8.53 -12.08
C GLN A 66 -5.46 7.26 -11.75
N VAL A 67 -5.22 6.18 -12.51
CA VAL A 67 -5.85 4.87 -12.30
C VAL A 67 -5.51 4.34 -10.91
N LYS A 68 -4.27 4.49 -10.43
CA LYS A 68 -3.88 4.07 -9.07
C LYS A 68 -4.78 4.70 -8.00
N LYS A 69 -5.11 5.99 -8.11
CA LYS A 69 -5.98 6.67 -7.13
C LYS A 69 -7.38 6.03 -7.13
N MET A 70 -7.96 5.84 -8.32
CA MET A 70 -9.30 5.24 -8.48
C MET A 70 -9.34 3.76 -8.06
N GLU A 71 -8.27 3.00 -8.34
CA GLU A 71 -8.18 1.59 -8.00
C GLU A 71 -7.99 1.35 -6.50
N ILE A 72 -7.27 2.24 -5.81
CA ILE A 72 -7.12 2.15 -4.36
C ILE A 72 -8.46 2.45 -3.70
N THR A 73 -9.15 3.52 -4.11
CA THR A 73 -10.43 3.89 -3.50
C THR A 73 -11.50 2.83 -3.76
N GLN A 74 -11.59 2.26 -4.96
CA GLN A 74 -12.63 1.26 -5.25
C GLN A 74 -12.45 -0.04 -4.45
N HIS A 75 -11.20 -0.44 -4.15
CA HIS A 75 -10.90 -1.66 -3.38
C HIS A 75 -10.78 -1.42 -1.88
N ALA A 76 -10.78 -0.15 -1.45
CA ALA A 76 -10.78 0.19 -0.04
C ALA A 76 -12.08 -0.28 0.62
N LYS A 77 -11.97 -0.66 1.90
CA LYS A 77 -13.14 -0.93 2.73
C LYS A 77 -13.58 0.38 3.37
N TYR A 78 -14.86 0.69 3.27
CA TYR A 78 -15.42 1.92 3.85
C TYR A 78 -16.20 1.63 5.13
N VAL A 79 -16.30 2.66 5.97
CA VAL A 79 -17.18 2.68 7.15
C VAL A 79 -18.63 2.70 6.68
N CYS A 80 -19.43 1.80 7.23
CA CYS A 80 -20.87 1.80 7.01
C CYS A 80 -21.56 2.83 7.91
N THR A 81 -22.42 3.69 7.36
CA THR A 81 -23.20 4.68 8.12
C THR A 81 -24.23 4.06 9.06
N PHE A 82 -24.62 2.81 8.83
CA PHE A 82 -25.65 2.12 9.62
C PHE A 82 -25.10 1.33 10.79
N CYS A 83 -23.97 0.64 10.59
CA CYS A 83 -23.41 -0.27 11.60
C CYS A 83 -22.06 0.20 12.16
N GLY A 84 -21.47 1.27 11.65
CA GLY A 84 -20.18 1.81 12.08
C GLY A 84 -18.95 0.97 11.71
N LYS A 85 -19.11 -0.27 11.21
CA LYS A 85 -17.99 -1.16 10.87
C LYS A 85 -17.41 -0.87 9.48
N THR A 86 -16.09 -1.00 9.31
CA THR A 86 -15.35 -0.84 8.03
C THR A 86 -15.47 -2.08 7.11
N THR A 87 -16.70 -2.43 6.74
CA THR A 87 -16.99 -3.67 6.01
C THR A 87 -17.65 -3.47 4.65
N VAL A 88 -17.92 -2.21 4.27
CA VAL A 88 -18.55 -1.88 2.99
C VAL A 88 -17.55 -2.14 1.87
N ARG A 89 -18.00 -2.88 0.85
CA ARG A 89 -17.23 -3.17 -0.37
C ARG A 89 -18.08 -2.86 -1.59
N ARG A 90 -17.42 -2.53 -2.69
CA ARG A 90 -18.06 -2.31 -3.98
C ARG A 90 -18.56 -3.64 -4.55
N HIS A 91 -19.81 -3.70 -5.00
CA HIS A 91 -20.35 -4.85 -5.73
C HIS A 91 -20.34 -4.57 -7.24
N SER A 92 -20.89 -3.42 -7.64
CA SER A 92 -20.90 -2.94 -9.02
C SER A 92 -20.70 -1.42 -9.06
N THR A 93 -20.75 -0.81 -10.24
CA THR A 93 -20.70 0.64 -10.41
C THR A 93 -21.86 1.30 -9.67
N GLY A 94 -21.55 2.13 -8.66
CA GLY A 94 -22.55 2.87 -7.88
C GLY A 94 -23.27 2.06 -6.80
N ILE A 95 -23.10 0.73 -6.73
CA ILE A 95 -23.72 -0.13 -5.72
C ILE A 95 -22.66 -0.67 -4.75
N TRP A 96 -22.89 -0.41 -3.47
CA TRP A 96 -21.99 -0.76 -2.37
C TRP A 96 -22.69 -1.64 -1.34
N ASN A 97 -22.10 -2.78 -1.00
CA ASN A 97 -22.72 -3.75 -0.10
C ASN A 97 -21.93 -3.86 1.21
N CYS A 98 -22.65 -3.74 2.32
CA CYS A 98 -22.12 -3.97 3.66
C CYS A 98 -22.12 -5.46 3.98
N LYS A 99 -20.96 -6.05 4.35
CA LYS A 99 -20.92 -7.47 4.72
C LYS A 99 -21.58 -7.78 6.06
N SER A 100 -21.44 -6.90 7.05
CA SER A 100 -22.00 -7.14 8.40
C SER A 100 -23.51 -6.95 8.45
N CYS A 101 -23.99 -5.87 7.84
CA CYS A 101 -25.38 -5.43 7.92
C CYS A 101 -26.22 -5.79 6.69
N LYS A 102 -25.60 -6.39 5.66
CA LYS A 102 -26.21 -6.82 4.39
C LYS A 102 -26.98 -5.73 3.63
N ARG A 103 -26.82 -4.46 4.03
CA ARG A 103 -27.47 -3.33 3.39
C ARG A 103 -26.73 -2.91 2.13
N THR A 104 -27.49 -2.66 1.09
CA THR A 104 -27.03 -2.10 -0.18
C THR A 104 -27.14 -0.58 -0.13
N ILE A 105 -26.07 0.11 -0.50
CA ILE A 105 -25.94 1.56 -0.44
C ILE A 105 -25.66 2.05 -1.86
N ALA A 106 -26.46 3.01 -2.33
CA ALA A 106 -26.18 3.73 -3.57
C ALA A 106 -25.15 4.83 -3.30
N GLY A 107 -24.13 4.92 -4.17
CA GLY A 107 -23.01 5.83 -3.99
C GLY A 107 -22.33 6.20 -5.31
N GLY A 108 -21.13 6.76 -5.21
CA GLY A 108 -20.32 7.06 -6.39
C GLY A 108 -19.74 5.82 -7.07
N ALA A 109 -19.22 6.00 -8.28
CA ALA A 109 -18.64 4.92 -9.06
C ALA A 109 -17.39 4.28 -8.40
N TYR A 110 -16.52 5.11 -7.81
CA TYR A 110 -15.24 4.70 -7.20
C TYR A 110 -15.12 5.00 -5.70
N VAL A 111 -16.06 5.77 -5.15
CA VAL A 111 -16.12 6.18 -3.73
C VAL A 111 -17.56 6.06 -3.25
N VAL A 112 -17.77 5.68 -1.98
CA VAL A 112 -19.13 5.50 -1.42
C VAL A 112 -19.91 6.82 -1.40
N ALA A 113 -19.28 7.91 -0.96
CA ALA A 113 -19.89 9.24 -0.94
C ALA A 113 -19.06 10.20 -1.80
N THR A 114 -19.68 10.80 -2.80
CA THR A 114 -19.06 11.88 -3.58
C THR A 114 -19.12 13.20 -2.79
N PRO A 115 -18.17 14.13 -3.01
CA PRO A 115 -18.18 15.42 -2.33
C PRO A 115 -19.45 16.23 -2.66
N ALA A 116 -19.94 16.17 -3.90
CA ALA A 116 -21.20 16.78 -4.29
C ALA A 116 -22.39 16.20 -3.51
N ALA A 117 -22.49 14.87 -3.39
CA ALA A 117 -23.56 14.24 -2.61
C ALA A 117 -23.45 14.50 -1.11
N ALA A 118 -22.24 14.74 -0.58
CA ALA A 118 -22.06 15.18 0.81
C ALA A 118 -22.59 16.61 1.01
N ALA A 119 -22.27 17.55 0.12
CA ALA A 119 -22.76 18.92 0.16
C ALA A 119 -24.28 19.00 0.00
N MET A 120 -24.87 18.21 -0.90
CA MET A 120 -26.32 18.18 -1.10
C MET A 120 -27.07 17.69 0.15
N ARG A 121 -26.50 16.73 0.89
CA ARG A 121 -27.09 16.26 2.16
C ARG A 121 -27.14 17.36 3.21
N SER A 122 -26.10 18.18 3.34
CA SER A 122 -26.12 19.35 4.24
C SER A 122 -27.09 20.43 3.78
N THR A 123 -27.16 20.72 2.48
CA THR A 123 -28.08 21.74 1.96
C THR A 123 -29.54 21.34 2.15
N LEU A 124 -29.90 20.08 1.85
CA LEU A 124 -31.25 19.57 2.05
C LEU A 124 -31.67 19.61 3.52
N ARG A 125 -30.76 19.26 4.43
CA ARG A 125 -31.02 19.36 5.87
C ARG A 125 -31.36 20.79 6.28
N ARG A 126 -30.53 21.76 5.90
CA ARG A 126 -30.75 23.19 6.19
C ARG A 126 -32.07 23.71 5.62
N LEU A 127 -32.42 23.33 4.39
CA LEU A 127 -33.65 23.80 3.75
C LEU A 127 -34.90 23.22 4.43
N ARG A 128 -34.84 21.98 4.91
CA ARG A 128 -35.95 21.36 5.68
C ARG A 128 -36.16 22.05 7.02
N GLU A 129 -35.08 22.37 7.72
CA GLU A 129 -35.12 23.11 9.00
C GLU A 129 -35.77 24.50 8.85
N ILE A 130 -35.65 25.14 7.68
CA ILE A 130 -36.28 26.45 7.41
C ILE A 130 -37.76 26.31 7.04
N ALA A 131 -38.15 25.23 6.36
CA ALA A 131 -39.52 25.05 5.86
C ALA A 131 -40.51 24.51 6.91
N GLU A 132 -40.01 23.91 7.99
CA GLU A 132 -40.82 23.38 9.10
C GLU A 132 -41.00 24.38 10.25
N VAL A 133 -40.45 25.59 10.12
CA VAL A 133 -40.72 26.78 10.96
C VAL A 133 -41.81 27.61 10.30
#